data_AF-A0A519MN97-F1
#
_entry.id   AF-A0A519MN97-F1
#
_cell.length_a   1.000
_cell.length_b   1.000
_cell.length_c   1.000
_cell.angle_alpha   90.00
_cell.angle_beta   90.00
_cell.angle_gamma   90.00
#
_symmetry.space_group_name_H-M   'P 1'
#
loop_
_entity.id
_entity.type
_entity.pdbx_description
1 polymer ?
#
loop_
_entity_poly.entity_id
_entity_poly.type
_entity_poly.pdbx_seq_one_letter_code
_entity_poly.pdbx_strand_id
1 'polypeptide(L)'
;MTAPTADAMRAALQSMARLPACREWPADYDAVVADPVRMRLVRLQATFMTRIAAERAAARSPPAQPLAMSLSCFDHKRAAAGDRDD
;
A
#
# COMPACT_ATOMS: atom_id res chain seq x y z
N MET A 1 11.04 -13.52 -1.01
CA MET A 1 10.36 -12.68 -2.01
C MET A 1 9.54 -13.59 -2.91
N THR A 2 8.22 -13.45 -2.91
CA THR A 2 7.34 -14.20 -3.82
C THR A 2 7.59 -13.75 -5.26
N ALA A 3 7.72 -14.68 -6.19
CA ALA A 3 7.86 -14.33 -7.60
C ALA A 3 6.56 -13.67 -8.11
N PRO A 4 6.64 -12.56 -8.87
CA PRO A 4 5.45 -11.94 -9.45
C PRO A 4 4.79 -12.88 -10.46
N THR A 5 3.45 -12.90 -10.48
CA THR A 5 2.68 -13.70 -11.45
C THR A 5 2.87 -13.17 -12.87
N ALA A 6 2.63 -14.02 -13.88
CA ALA A 6 2.73 -13.62 -15.28
C ALA A 6 1.82 -12.41 -15.62
N ASP A 7 0.64 -12.36 -15.02
CA ASP A 7 -0.31 -11.24 -15.18
C ASP A 7 0.24 -9.94 -14.59
N ALA A 8 0.87 -10.01 -13.41
CA ALA A 8 1.51 -8.86 -12.80
C ALA A 8 2.68 -8.34 -13.66
N MET A 9 3.43 -9.25 -14.31
CA MET A 9 4.50 -8.86 -15.22
C MET A 9 3.96 -8.17 -16.49
N ARG A 10 2.85 -8.67 -17.06
CA ARG A 10 2.20 -8.03 -18.22
C ARG A 10 1.64 -6.65 -17.89
N ALA A 11 0.98 -6.50 -16.74
CA ALA A 11 0.49 -5.20 -16.27
C ALA A 11 1.64 -4.21 -16.02
N ALA A 12 2.75 -4.69 -15.44
CA ALA A 12 3.95 -3.87 -15.23
C ALA A 12 4.54 -3.39 -16.57
N LEU A 13 4.67 -4.28 -17.56
CA LEU A 13 5.14 -3.92 -18.90
C LEU A 13 4.24 -2.85 -19.54
N GLN A 14 2.91 -3.00 -19.47
CA GLN A 14 1.97 -1.99 -19.98
C GLN A 14 2.09 -0.64 -19.26
N SER A 15 2.38 -0.65 -17.95
CA SER A 15 2.63 0.58 -17.20
C SER A 15 3.92 1.28 -17.66
N MET A 16 4.97 0.50 -17.92
CA MET A 16 6.28 0.99 -18.36
C MET A 16 6.24 1.50 -19.80
N ALA A 17 5.43 0.91 -20.67
CA ALA A 17 5.28 1.34 -22.07
C ALA A 17 4.83 2.79 -22.22
N ARG A 18 4.25 3.39 -21.17
CA ARG A 18 3.85 4.82 -21.14
C ARG A 18 5.00 5.76 -20.78
N LEU A 19 6.13 5.23 -20.30
CA LEU A 19 7.28 6.03 -19.89
C LEU A 19 8.15 6.38 -21.11
N PRO A 20 8.65 7.63 -21.22
CA PRO A 20 9.52 8.04 -22.31
C PRO A 20 10.78 7.17 -22.44
N ALA A 21 11.35 6.73 -21.31
CA ALA A 21 12.54 5.88 -21.26
C ALA A 21 12.32 4.47 -21.85
N CYS A 22 11.06 4.05 -21.99
CA CYS A 22 10.68 2.74 -22.52
C CYS A 22 10.05 2.82 -23.91
N ARG A 23 10.15 3.97 -24.60
CA ARG A 23 9.51 4.20 -25.91
C ARG A 23 9.95 3.21 -26.98
N GLU A 24 11.22 2.78 -26.94
CA GLU A 24 11.82 1.85 -27.90
C GLU A 24 11.74 0.39 -27.45
N TRP A 25 11.04 0.10 -26.35
CA TRP A 25 10.91 -1.26 -25.88
C TRP A 25 9.98 -2.07 -26.78
N PRO A 26 10.23 -3.38 -26.94
CA PRO A 26 9.33 -4.27 -27.65
C PRO A 26 7.94 -4.24 -27.01
N ALA A 27 6.90 -4.18 -27.85
CA ALA A 27 5.52 -4.33 -27.40
C ALA A 27 5.19 -5.78 -27.03
N ASP A 28 5.94 -6.73 -27.60
CA ASP A 28 5.77 -8.15 -27.38
C ASP A 28 6.43 -8.60 -26.07
N TYR A 29 5.68 -9.36 -25.28
CA TYR A 29 6.11 -9.85 -23.98
C TYR A 29 7.26 -10.84 -24.11
N ASP A 30 7.21 -11.74 -25.10
CA ASP A 30 8.24 -12.78 -25.27
C ASP A 30 9.59 -12.16 -25.64
N ALA A 31 9.58 -11.09 -26.44
CA ALA A 31 10.79 -10.32 -26.77
C ALA A 31 11.38 -9.58 -25.56
N VAL A 32 10.54 -9.14 -24.61
CA VAL A 32 10.99 -8.54 -23.35
C VAL A 32 11.53 -9.61 -22.40
N VAL A 33 10.97 -10.82 -22.42
CA VAL A 33 11.39 -11.96 -21.59
C VAL A 33 12.74 -12.51 -22.02
N ALA A 34 13.02 -12.48 -23.32
CA ALA A 34 14.31 -12.90 -23.88
C ALA A 34 15.50 -12.04 -23.43
N ASP A 35 15.26 -10.77 -23.09
CA ASP A 35 16.28 -9.87 -22.55
C ASP A 35 16.31 -9.92 -21.01
N PRO A 36 17.40 -10.40 -20.39
CA PRO A 36 17.47 -10.57 -18.93
C PRO A 36 17.40 -9.24 -18.17
N VAL A 37 17.90 -8.15 -18.74
CA VAL A 37 17.88 -6.81 -18.11
C VAL A 37 16.47 -6.25 -18.15
N ARG A 38 15.82 -6.30 -19.31
CA ARG A 38 14.43 -5.82 -19.44
C ARG A 38 13.47 -6.64 -18.58
N MET A 39 13.61 -7.96 -18.57
CA MET A 39 12.88 -8.86 -17.68
C MET A 39 13.07 -8.49 -16.20
N ARG A 40 14.32 -8.19 -15.79
CA ARG A 40 14.59 -7.79 -14.40
C ARG A 40 13.87 -6.48 -14.04
N LEU A 41 13.88 -5.50 -14.92
CA LEU A 41 13.19 -4.22 -14.71
C LEU A 41 11.67 -4.42 -14.61
N VAL A 42 11.08 -5.24 -15.48
CA VAL A 42 9.64 -5.58 -15.41
C VAL A 42 9.29 -6.25 -14.08
N ARG A 43 10.13 -7.17 -13.60
CA ARG A 43 9.93 -7.81 -12.28
C ARG A 43 9.99 -6.81 -11.13
N LEU A 44 10.94 -5.88 -11.17
CA LEU A 44 11.05 -4.81 -10.17
C LEU A 44 9.80 -3.94 -10.15
N GLN A 45 9.33 -3.53 -11.34
CA GLN A 45 8.11 -2.75 -11.47
C GLN A 45 6.87 -3.51 -10.97
N ALA A 46 6.72 -4.79 -11.32
CA ALA A 46 5.61 -5.63 -10.84
C ALA A 46 5.60 -5.73 -9.30
N THR A 47 6.78 -5.90 -8.71
CA THR A 47 6.94 -5.94 -7.24
C THR A 47 6.58 -4.59 -6.61
N PHE A 48 7.04 -3.49 -7.20
CA PHE A 48 6.74 -2.14 -6.75
C PHE A 48 5.24 -1.83 -6.78
N MET A 49 4.56 -2.16 -7.89
CA MET A 49 3.11 -1.97 -8.02
C MET A 49 2.33 -2.79 -6.98
N THR A 50 2.76 -4.02 -6.71
CA THR A 50 2.14 -4.88 -5.69
C THR A 50 2.28 -4.27 -4.30
N ARG A 51 3.48 -3.73 -3.99
CA ARG A 51 3.73 -3.04 -2.72
C ARG A 51 2.86 -1.80 -2.56
N ILE A 52 2.76 -0.94 -3.58
CA ILE A 52 1.88 0.24 -3.54
C ILE A 52 0.42 -0.16 -3.34
N ALA A 53 -0.04 -1.21 -4.02
CA ALA A 53 -1.42 -1.70 -3.87
C ALA A 53 -1.69 -2.16 -2.43
N ALA A 54 -0.75 -2.88 -1.82
CA ALA A 54 -0.83 -3.30 -0.43
C ALA A 54 -0.83 -2.10 0.55
N GLU A 55 0.08 -1.14 0.35
CA GLU A 55 0.14 0.10 1.15
C GLU A 55 -1.17 0.90 1.04
N ARG A 56 -1.72 1.05 -0.16
CA ARG A 56 -3.01 1.72 -0.39
C ARG A 56 -4.21 0.95 0.17
N ALA A 57 -4.13 -0.38 0.26
CA ALA A 57 -5.17 -1.20 0.90
C ALA A 57 -5.11 -1.04 2.43
N ALA A 58 -3.90 -1.03 2.99
CA ALA A 58 -3.69 -0.76 4.42
C ALA A 58 -4.18 0.64 4.82
N ALA A 59 -3.90 1.67 4.00
CA ALA A 59 -4.36 3.04 4.26
C ALA A 59 -5.90 3.22 4.19
N ARG A 60 -6.60 2.36 3.43
CA ARG A 60 -8.07 2.36 3.33
C ARG A 60 -8.74 1.54 4.44
N SER A 61 -7.97 0.76 5.18
CA SER A 61 -8.51 0.02 6.32
C SER A 61 -8.74 1.01 7.46
N PRO A 62 -9.93 1.01 8.10
CA PRO A 62 -10.13 1.84 9.28
C PRO A 62 -9.05 1.51 10.31
N PRO A 63 -8.50 2.51 11.02
CA PRO A 63 -7.53 2.23 12.07
C PRO A 63 -8.17 1.22 13.03
N ALA A 64 -7.39 0.21 13.42
CA ALA A 64 -7.82 -0.72 14.45
C ALA A 64 -8.27 0.13 15.65
N GLN A 65 -9.56 0.12 15.95
CA GLN A 65 -10.06 0.83 17.12
C GLN A 65 -9.25 0.27 18.28
N PRO A 66 -8.56 1.12 19.07
CA PRO A 66 -7.95 0.62 20.30
C PRO A 66 -9.09 -0.05 21.05
N LEU A 67 -8.95 -1.36 21.30
CA LEU A 67 -9.80 -2.07 22.25
C LEU A 67 -9.73 -1.22 23.51
N ALA A 68 -10.80 -0.45 23.76
CA ALA A 68 -10.93 0.32 24.97
C ALA A 68 -10.90 -0.73 26.07
N MET A 69 -9.73 -0.92 26.69
CA MET A 69 -9.66 -1.53 27.98
C MET A 69 -10.43 -0.58 28.88
N SER A 70 -11.72 -0.90 29.05
CA SER A 70 -12.56 -0.34 30.09
C SER A 70 -11.90 -0.71 31.42
N LEU A 71 -10.93 0.10 31.84
CA LEU A 71 -10.49 0.15 33.22
C LEU A 71 -11.51 1.05 33.92
N SER A 72 -12.61 0.41 34.31
CA SER A 72 -13.59 0.96 35.22
C SER A 72 -12.95 1.14 36.60
N CYS A 73 -12.18 2.22 36.78
CA CYS A 73 -11.66 2.59 38.10
C CYS A 73 -11.62 4.10 38.33
N PHE A 74 -12.26 4.91 37.47
CA PHE A 74 -12.56 6.29 37.79
C PHE A 74 -13.92 6.38 38.48
N ASP A 75 -13.89 6.45 39.83
CA ASP A 75 -15.00 7.01 40.58
C ASP A 75 -15.00 8.52 40.34
N HIS A 76 -15.93 9.00 39.51
CA HIS A 76 -16.12 10.42 39.31
C HIS A 76 -16.70 11.04 40.59
N LYS A 77 -15.82 11.54 41.47
CA LYS A 77 -16.20 12.46 42.55
C LYS A 77 -16.81 13.71 41.94
N ARG A 78 -18.15 13.73 41.85
CA ARG A 78 -18.94 14.90 41.51
C ARG A 78 -19.36 15.57 42.82
N ALA A 79 -18.88 16.80 43.02
CA ALA A 79 -19.34 17.86 43.93
C ALA A 79 -18.30 18.33 44.96
N ALA A 80 -17.83 19.57 44.79
CA ALA A 80 -18.13 20.70 45.67
C ALA A 80 -17.30 21.92 45.22
N ALA A 81 -17.94 22.92 44.59
CA ALA A 81 -17.38 24.26 44.47
C ALA A 81 -18.50 25.29 44.27
N GLY A 82 -18.70 26.14 45.27
CA GLY A 82 -19.42 27.41 45.14
C GLY A 82 -20.69 27.48 45.96
N ASP A 83 -20.54 27.76 47.25
CA ASP A 83 -21.50 28.58 47.98
C ASP A 83 -21.54 29.96 47.31
N ARG A 84 -22.72 30.45 46.96
CA ARG A 84 -22.91 31.82 46.46
C ARG A 84 -23.67 32.56 47.55
N ASP A 85 -22.96 33.40 48.31
CA ASP A 85 -23.58 34.47 49.09
C ASP A 85 -24.07 35.58 48.13
N ASP A 86 -25.20 36.18 48.53
CA ASP A 86 -26.01 37.22 47.86
C ASP A 86 -25.24 38.44 47.30
#